data_AF-A0A965QBW5-F1
#
_entry.id   AF-A0A965QBW5-F1
#
_cell.length_a   1.000
_cell.length_b   1.000
_cell.length_c   1.000
_cell.angle_alpha   90.00
_cell.angle_beta   90.00
_cell.angle_gamma   90.00
#
_symmetry.space_group_name_H-M   'P 1'
#
loop_
_entity.id
_entity.type
_entity.pdbx_description
1 polymer ?
#
loop_
_entity_poly.entity_id
_entity_poly.type
_entity_poly.pdbx_seq_one_letter_code
_entity_poly.pdbx_strand_id
1 'polypeptide(L)'
;MPEATASGILSALKYHGWSAVGADIGERLARLQFPVDVCRERAALVPVPLNAARERERGYNQSLLIAQAVAARWQIPVVHDLLTRQVATETQTRLTPGERSANVKDAFALQPDAHRKVRGQHLVLVDDVLT
;
A
#
# COMPACT_ATOMS: atom_id res chain seq x y z
N MET A 1 -11.75 -17.46 16.89
CA MET A 1 -11.98 -16.09 16.35
C MET A 1 -11.23 -15.99 15.01
N PRO A 2 -11.79 -15.33 13.98
CA PRO A 2 -11.66 -15.74 12.58
C PRO A 2 -10.41 -15.18 11.88
N GLU A 3 -9.29 -15.89 11.95
CA GLU A 3 -8.13 -15.63 11.06
C GLU A 3 -8.47 -15.87 9.58
N ALA A 4 -9.47 -16.73 9.30
CA ALA A 4 -9.85 -17.10 7.94
C ALA A 4 -10.52 -15.97 7.13
N THR A 5 -11.20 -15.01 7.78
CA THR A 5 -12.00 -14.01 7.06
C THR A 5 -11.15 -12.87 6.49
N ALA A 6 -10.24 -12.30 7.27
CA ALA A 6 -9.40 -11.19 6.80
C ALA A 6 -8.38 -11.65 5.73
N SER A 7 -7.74 -12.80 5.96
CA SER A 7 -6.82 -13.41 4.97
C SER A 7 -7.56 -13.81 3.68
N GLY A 8 -8.79 -14.34 3.80
CA GLY A 8 -9.64 -14.67 2.65
C GLY A 8 -10.04 -13.43 1.83
N ILE A 9 -10.43 -12.34 2.49
CA ILE A 9 -10.75 -11.06 1.84
C ILE A 9 -9.52 -10.50 1.12
N LEU A 10 -8.35 -10.55 1.76
CA LEU A 10 -7.11 -10.10 1.14
C LEU A 10 -6.72 -10.98 -0.05
N SER A 11 -6.91 -12.30 0.04
CA SER A 11 -6.70 -13.23 -1.07
C SER A 11 -7.66 -12.95 -2.24
N ALA A 12 -8.94 -12.70 -1.96
CA ALA A 12 -9.94 -12.31 -2.96
C ALA A 12 -9.54 -11.03 -3.71
N LEU A 13 -9.08 -10.03 -2.95
CA LEU A 13 -8.54 -8.80 -3.48
C LEU A 13 -7.22 -9.03 -4.23
N LYS A 14 -6.40 -10.02 -3.86
CA LYS A 14 -5.09 -10.28 -4.47
C LYS A 14 -5.16 -11.15 -5.74
N TYR A 15 -6.01 -12.15 -5.76
CA TYR A 15 -5.93 -13.21 -6.78
C TYR A 15 -7.24 -13.45 -7.51
N HIS A 16 -8.35 -12.91 -7.01
CA HIS A 16 -9.68 -13.18 -7.56
C HIS A 16 -10.36 -11.94 -8.17
N GLY A 17 -9.64 -10.81 -8.27
CA GLY A 17 -10.13 -9.63 -9.00
C GLY A 17 -11.17 -8.80 -8.26
N TRP A 18 -11.35 -9.01 -6.94
CA TRP A 18 -12.36 -8.31 -6.14
C TRP A 18 -11.94 -6.88 -5.76
N SER A 19 -11.74 -6.01 -6.75
CA SER A 19 -11.27 -4.63 -6.55
C SER A 19 -12.23 -3.78 -5.69
N ALA A 20 -13.54 -4.02 -5.77
CA ALA A 20 -14.57 -3.33 -4.97
C ALA A 20 -14.32 -3.45 -3.45
N VAL A 21 -13.80 -4.59 -3.01
CA VAL A 21 -13.44 -4.83 -1.60
C VAL A 21 -12.35 -3.88 -1.12
N GLY A 22 -11.46 -3.43 -2.02
CA GLY A 22 -10.43 -2.44 -1.67
C GLY A 22 -11.02 -1.12 -1.19
N ALA A 23 -12.15 -0.69 -1.78
CA ALA A 23 -12.87 0.50 -1.36
C ALA A 23 -13.48 0.34 0.03
N ASP A 24 -14.16 -0.78 0.29
CA ASP A 24 -14.76 -1.09 1.59
C ASP A 24 -13.72 -1.16 2.71
N ILE A 25 -12.56 -1.77 2.43
CA ILE A 25 -11.43 -1.81 3.35
C ILE A 25 -10.94 -0.39 3.64
N GLY A 26 -10.70 0.43 2.61
CA GLY A 26 -10.23 1.80 2.79
C GLY A 26 -11.22 2.67 3.58
N GLU A 27 -12.52 2.52 3.35
CA GLU A 27 -13.55 3.24 4.11
C GLU A 27 -13.55 2.83 5.59
N ARG A 28 -13.34 1.54 5.88
CA ARG A 28 -13.19 1.05 7.26
C ARG A 28 -11.92 1.58 7.91
N LEU A 29 -10.78 1.54 7.21
CA LEU A 29 -9.51 2.08 7.70
C LEU A 29 -9.61 3.57 8.01
N ALA A 30 -10.28 4.34 7.16
CA ALA A 30 -10.42 5.79 7.33
C ALA A 30 -11.31 6.20 8.53
N ARG A 31 -12.03 5.25 9.14
CA ARG A 31 -12.78 5.43 10.39
C ARG A 31 -11.95 5.15 11.65
N LEU A 32 -10.78 4.54 11.50
CA LEU A 32 -9.88 4.31 12.64
C LEU A 32 -9.37 5.64 13.21
N GLN A 33 -9.10 5.64 14.50
CA GLN A 33 -8.43 6.76 15.15
C GLN A 33 -6.92 6.61 14.95
N PHE A 34 -6.28 7.68 14.52
CA PHE A 34 -4.83 7.74 14.33
C PHE A 34 -4.23 8.71 15.34
N PRO A 35 -2.92 8.57 15.62
CA PRO A 35 -2.19 9.55 16.42
C PRO A 35 -2.42 11.00 15.93
N VAL A 36 -2.46 11.94 16.87
CA VAL A 36 -2.83 13.35 16.59
C VAL A 36 -1.83 14.02 15.66
N ASP A 37 -0.54 13.72 15.81
CA ASP A 37 0.56 14.14 14.94
C ASP A 37 0.37 13.62 13.51
N VAL A 38 0.09 12.31 13.34
CA VAL A 38 -0.27 11.75 12.02
C VAL A 38 -1.48 12.47 11.44
N CYS A 39 -2.45 12.81 12.29
CA CYS A 39 -3.64 13.51 11.85
C CYS A 39 -3.37 14.96 11.40
N ARG A 40 -2.41 15.64 12.02
CA ARG A 40 -2.12 17.06 11.78
C ARG A 40 -1.07 17.28 10.70
N GLU A 41 -0.09 16.39 10.60
CA GLU A 41 1.11 16.61 9.80
C GLU A 41 1.04 15.93 8.43
N ARG A 42 0.14 14.94 8.23
CA ARG A 42 0.04 14.18 6.98
C ARG A 42 -0.18 15.09 5.77
N ALA A 43 0.71 14.98 4.79
CA ALA A 43 0.64 15.73 3.54
C ALA A 43 0.01 14.91 2.41
N ALA A 44 0.26 13.60 2.37
CA ALA A 44 -0.21 12.72 1.31
C ALA A 44 -0.26 11.25 1.72
N LEU A 45 -1.08 10.48 1.00
CA LEU A 45 -1.08 9.02 0.99
C LEU A 45 -0.22 8.51 -0.16
N VAL A 46 0.68 7.58 0.11
CA VAL A 46 1.60 7.00 -0.88
C VAL A 46 1.37 5.49 -0.93
N PRO A 47 0.71 4.97 -1.97
CA PRO A 47 0.50 3.54 -2.12
C PRO A 47 1.80 2.85 -2.51
N VAL A 48 2.09 1.71 -1.88
CA VAL A 48 3.23 0.88 -2.26
C VAL A 48 2.99 0.27 -3.66
N PRO A 49 3.93 0.43 -4.61
CA PRO A 49 3.74 -0.05 -5.98
C PRO A 49 3.86 -1.57 -6.09
N LEU A 50 3.08 -2.14 -6.99
CA LEU A 50 3.32 -3.49 -7.50
C LEU A 50 4.46 -3.47 -8.52
N ASN A 51 5.02 -4.63 -8.84
CA ASN A 51 5.87 -4.76 -10.01
C ASN A 51 4.99 -4.82 -11.27
N ALA A 52 5.54 -4.47 -12.43
CA ALA A 52 4.79 -4.39 -13.69
C ALA A 52 4.19 -5.74 -14.15
N ALA A 53 4.74 -6.87 -13.72
CA ALA A 53 4.18 -8.18 -14.02
C ALA A 53 2.87 -8.42 -13.23
N ARG A 54 2.92 -8.20 -11.91
CA ARG A 54 1.77 -8.34 -11.01
C ARG A 54 0.68 -7.32 -11.32
N GLU A 55 1.05 -6.09 -11.64
CA GLU A 55 0.07 -5.08 -12.03
C GLU A 55 -0.68 -5.47 -13.31
N ARG A 56 0.01 -6.02 -14.31
CA ARG A 56 -0.61 -6.55 -15.54
C ARG A 56 -1.48 -7.78 -15.29
N GLU A 57 -1.00 -8.74 -14.51
CA GLU A 57 -1.75 -9.97 -14.18
C GLU A 57 -3.05 -9.65 -13.45
N ARG A 58 -3.00 -8.68 -12.55
CA ARG A 58 -4.07 -8.34 -11.62
C ARG A 58 -5.00 -7.24 -12.13
N GLY A 59 -4.51 -6.39 -13.02
CA GLY A 59 -5.23 -5.26 -13.60
C GLY A 59 -5.35 -4.03 -12.70
N TYR A 60 -4.83 -4.06 -11.48
CA TYR A 60 -4.87 -2.95 -10.53
C TYR A 60 -3.85 -3.10 -9.38
N ASN A 61 -3.58 -1.98 -8.70
CA ASN A 61 -2.82 -1.92 -7.46
C ASN A 61 -3.77 -1.78 -6.24
N GLN A 62 -3.78 -2.77 -5.36
CA GLN A 62 -4.60 -2.79 -4.14
C GLN A 62 -4.35 -1.61 -3.23
N SER A 63 -3.08 -1.33 -2.97
CA SER A 63 -2.65 -0.24 -2.10
C SER A 63 -3.15 1.10 -2.64
N LEU A 64 -3.20 1.27 -3.96
CA LEU A 64 -3.77 2.45 -4.61
C LEU A 64 -5.28 2.55 -4.36
N LEU A 65 -6.04 1.48 -4.57
CA LEU A 65 -7.49 1.47 -4.33
C LEU A 65 -7.82 1.82 -2.87
N ILE A 66 -7.09 1.22 -1.92
CA ILE A 66 -7.24 1.49 -0.50
C ILE A 66 -6.89 2.96 -0.21
N ALA A 67 -5.75 3.45 -0.72
CA ALA A 67 -5.32 4.83 -0.53
C ALA A 67 -6.36 5.84 -1.06
N GLN A 68 -6.97 5.59 -2.22
CA GLN A 68 -8.02 6.45 -2.78
C GLN A 68 -9.25 6.50 -1.89
N ALA A 69 -9.69 5.36 -1.35
CA ALA A 69 -10.81 5.31 -0.42
C ALA A 69 -10.51 6.03 0.91
N VAL A 70 -9.29 5.91 1.44
CA VAL A 70 -8.88 6.68 2.63
C VAL A 70 -8.82 8.18 2.33
N ALA A 71 -8.24 8.57 1.18
CA ALA A 71 -8.12 9.95 0.75
C ALA A 71 -9.47 10.66 0.65
N ALA A 72 -10.51 9.96 0.17
CA ALA A 72 -11.86 10.51 0.07
C ALA A 72 -12.42 10.99 1.43
N ARG A 73 -12.04 10.34 2.53
CA ARG A 73 -12.45 10.76 3.88
C ARG A 73 -11.46 11.72 4.53
N TRP A 74 -10.16 11.51 4.30
CA TRP A 74 -9.10 12.30 4.92
C TRP A 74 -8.83 13.64 4.23
N GLN A 75 -9.36 13.82 3.02
CA GLN A 75 -9.26 15.03 2.20
C GLN A 75 -7.79 15.44 1.96
N ILE A 76 -6.95 14.45 1.63
CA ILE A 76 -5.53 14.65 1.28
C ILE A 76 -5.20 13.94 -0.03
N PRO A 77 -4.18 14.39 -0.78
CA PRO A 77 -3.83 13.80 -2.07
C PRO A 77 -3.27 12.37 -1.92
N VAL A 78 -3.48 11.57 -2.98
CA VAL A 78 -2.78 10.30 -3.20
C VAL A 78 -1.65 10.55 -4.21
N VAL A 79 -0.42 10.25 -3.83
CA VAL A 79 0.77 10.40 -4.69
C VAL A 79 1.28 9.00 -5.06
N HIS A 80 0.83 8.51 -6.21
CA HIS A 80 1.13 7.15 -6.69
C HIS A 80 2.35 7.06 -7.61
N ASP A 81 2.92 8.21 -8.00
CA ASP A 81 4.12 8.34 -8.83
C ASP A 81 5.38 8.64 -7.98
N LEU A 82 5.35 8.40 -6.67
CA LEU A 82 6.49 8.65 -5.81
C LEU A 82 7.49 7.49 -5.79
N LEU A 83 6.95 6.27 -5.71
CA LEU A 83 7.71 5.04 -5.55
C LEU A 83 7.62 4.20 -6.81
N THR A 84 8.70 3.51 -7.13
CA THR A 84 8.76 2.44 -8.13
C THR A 84 9.24 1.17 -7.47
N ARG A 85 8.78 0.03 -7.99
CA ARG A 85 9.29 -1.28 -7.60
C ARG A 85 10.19 -1.81 -8.70
N GLN A 86 11.50 -1.90 -8.42
CA GLN A 86 12.51 -2.27 -9.41
C GLN A 86 12.70 -3.78 -9.52
N VAL A 87 12.54 -4.51 -8.41
CA VAL A 87 12.78 -5.96 -8.36
C VAL A 87 11.47 -6.72 -8.16
N ALA A 88 11.26 -7.75 -8.98
CA ALA A 88 10.24 -8.75 -8.76
C ALA A 88 10.68 -9.68 -7.63
N THR A 89 10.39 -9.29 -6.39
CA THR A 89 10.81 -10.07 -5.22
C THR A 89 9.84 -11.24 -4.96
N GLU A 90 10.40 -12.38 -4.57
CA GLU A 90 9.62 -13.59 -4.27
C GLU A 90 8.58 -13.31 -3.17
N THR A 91 7.48 -14.06 -3.18
CA THR A 91 6.41 -13.90 -2.20
C THR A 91 6.93 -14.05 -0.77
N GLN A 92 6.69 -13.05 0.08
CA GLN A 92 7.17 -13.01 1.47
C GLN A 92 6.56 -14.06 2.40
N THR A 93 5.51 -14.77 1.96
CA THR A 93 4.75 -15.73 2.77
C THR A 93 5.55 -16.94 3.24
N ARG A 94 6.70 -17.23 2.62
CA ARG A 94 7.60 -18.33 3.00
C ARG A 94 8.92 -17.88 3.62
N LEU A 95 9.11 -16.57 3.80
CA LEU A 95 10.39 -15.99 4.23
C LEU A 95 10.43 -15.72 5.74
N THR A 96 11.54 -16.06 6.37
CA THR A 96 11.86 -15.65 7.75
C THR A 96 11.94 -14.11 7.86
N PRO A 97 11.80 -13.51 9.05
CA PRO A 97 11.88 -12.05 9.19
C PRO A 97 13.16 -11.42 8.62
N GLY A 98 14.31 -12.10 8.76
CA GLY A 98 15.59 -11.66 8.17
C GLY A 98 15.58 -11.71 6.64
N GLU A 99 15.03 -12.78 6.07
CA GLU A 99 14.85 -12.92 4.63
C GLU A 99 13.82 -11.94 4.08
N ARG A 100 12.76 -11.60 4.83
CA ARG A 100 11.80 -10.54 4.44
C ARG A 100 12.50 -9.19 4.34
N SER A 101 13.32 -8.84 5.34
CA SER A 101 14.07 -7.59 5.31
C SER A 101 15.06 -7.55 4.14
N ALA A 102 15.74 -8.65 3.84
CA ALA A 102 16.65 -8.76 2.71
C ALA A 102 15.91 -8.73 1.36
N ASN A 103 14.73 -9.34 1.28
CA ASN A 103 13.88 -9.41 0.08
C ASN A 103 13.14 -8.09 -0.21
N VAL A 104 13.07 -7.16 0.74
CA VAL A 104 12.55 -5.80 0.52
C VAL A 104 13.69 -4.79 0.31
N LYS A 105 14.90 -5.10 0.77
CA LYS A 105 16.10 -4.30 0.51
C LYS A 105 16.29 -4.17 -1.00
N ASP A 106 16.39 -2.94 -1.49
CA ASP A 106 16.54 -2.58 -2.90
C ASP A 106 15.34 -2.91 -3.81
N ALA A 107 14.21 -3.36 -3.24
CA ALA A 107 13.00 -3.65 -4.02
C ALA A 107 12.30 -2.36 -4.51
N PHE A 108 12.43 -1.27 -3.77
CA PHE A 108 11.74 0.00 -4.00
C PHE A 108 12.73 1.15 -4.18
N ALA A 109 12.40 2.07 -5.08
CA ALA A 109 13.15 3.29 -5.30
C ALA A 109 12.22 4.49 -5.47
N LEU A 110 12.69 5.67 -5.10
CA LEU A 110 12.03 6.93 -5.44
C LEU A 110 12.13 7.18 -6.95
N GLN A 111 11.08 7.75 -7.55
CA GLN A 111 11.18 8.27 -8.92
C GLN A 111 12.24 9.40 -9.01
N PRO A 112 12.80 9.65 -10.20
CA PRO A 112 13.61 10.84 -10.45
C PRO A 112 12.88 12.10 -9.94
N ASP A 113 13.60 12.97 -9.24
CA ASP A 113 13.11 14.24 -8.65
C ASP A 113 12.04 14.13 -7.55
N ALA A 114 11.55 12.93 -7.24
CA ALA A 114 10.59 12.70 -6.15
C ALA A 114 11.09 13.23 -4.79
N HIS A 115 12.40 13.16 -4.53
CA HIS A 115 12.99 13.65 -3.29
C HIS A 115 12.67 15.12 -3.01
N ARG A 116 12.61 15.97 -4.05
CA ARG A 116 12.29 17.40 -3.88
C ARG A 116 10.83 17.59 -3.50
N LYS A 117 9.95 16.77 -4.06
CA LYS A 117 8.50 16.84 -3.84
C LYS A 117 8.10 16.46 -2.42
N VAL A 118 8.92 15.67 -1.71
CA VAL A 118 8.54 15.09 -0.40
C VAL A 118 9.46 15.51 0.76
N ARG A 119 10.47 16.32 0.48
CA ARG A 119 11.40 16.78 1.52
C ARG A 119 10.64 17.55 2.60
N GLY A 120 10.77 17.10 3.85
CA GLY A 120 10.12 17.74 5.00
C GLY A 120 8.61 17.47 5.11
N GLN A 121 8.06 16.58 4.29
CA GLN A 121 6.65 16.19 4.37
C GLN A 121 6.47 14.89 5.15
N HIS A 122 5.36 14.80 5.88
CA HIS A 122 4.94 13.58 6.55
C HIS A 122 4.03 12.80 5.60
N LEU A 123 4.52 11.66 5.12
CA LEU A 123 3.83 10.82 4.16
C LEU A 123 3.28 9.58 4.87
N VAL A 124 2.08 9.16 4.48
CA VAL A 124 1.46 7.93 4.97
C VAL A 124 1.57 6.86 3.91
N LEU A 125 2.39 5.84 4.16
CA LEU A 125 2.50 4.67 3.28
C LEU A 125 1.27 3.77 3.46
N VAL A 126 0.71 3.34 2.34
CA VAL A 126 -0.42 2.39 2.30
C VAL A 126 0.07 1.11 1.65
N ASP A 127 0.00 -0.01 2.38
CA ASP A 127 0.42 -1.33 1.90
C ASP A 127 -0.65 -2.40 2.17
N ASP A 128 -0.68 -3.44 1.34
CA ASP A 128 -1.63 -4.55 1.40
C ASP A 128 -1.09 -5.79 2.12
N VAL A 129 0.10 -5.68 2.74
CA VAL A 129 0.82 -6.82 3.30
C VAL A 129 0.46 -7.03 4.77
N LEU A 130 -0.41 -8.04 5.00
CA LEU A 130 -0.38 -8.86 6.21
C LEU A 130 0.53 -10.07 5.92
N THR A 131 1.67 -10.18 6.62
CA THR A 131 2.54 -11.37 6.69
C THR A 131 3.15 -11.50 8.06
#